data_AF-A0A959Y4D3-F1
#
_entry.id   AF-A0A959Y4D3-F1
#
_cell.length_a   1.000
_cell.length_b   1.000
_cell.length_c   1.000
_cell.angle_alpha   90.00
_cell.angle_beta   90.00
_cell.angle_gamma   90.00
#
_symmetry.space_group_name_H-M   'P 1'
#
loop_
_entity.id
_entity.type
_entity.pdbx_description
1 polymer ?
#
loop_
_entity_poly.entity_id
_entity_poly.type
_entity_poly.pdbx_seq_one_letter_code
_entity_poly.pdbx_strand_id
1 'polypeptide(L)'
;RVDGPALNHLRAGDAAKAREIWGRVVESGALTDGTLSSALNLGALHLLRAERGGDEWDRDFLQGLSCYLKAFDHEAFPELVERISDPSVAKDITGLLGRWSEAFVGALQPSARQDTLFLEELSELLGSVSDDLRRVVASPFSAGFAKDIERQVAACAAKREADHGQALAPAWAMWKVVPELLVAYKALVGEDDLEFQHVSDGFAGEILQCCIEHFNHNDKKGRVDWDKVRHLMKQVGQHAYKRLLRDRIRQNAQILEENFDTREQRQRIREVEPLLEGIQMELQRADREGPSLEVARGLVDRCRPRLTKLKDALGADNELYLDVSSAVVDRAMQNMVALVNYAQQDGLQFTIQARLKKIVPVAMTITGELDKFDMVHDLRVSFDNNHRTLRSIAGSLPSTSSSNRLRPTSTPGSTSSSGSTRASSAPTGGSKGQGRVATPPASSQNGSDNSGCIVMAVIGVLVLIGLIAGC
;
A
#
# COMPACT_ATOMS: atom_id res chain seq x y z
N ARG A 1 -22.00 -43.41 54.30
CA ARG A 1 -22.17 -42.04 53.73
C ARG A 1 -21.00 -41.20 54.19
N VAL A 2 -20.26 -40.62 53.24
CA VAL A 2 -18.98 -39.91 53.48
C VAL A 2 -19.17 -38.56 54.16
N ASP A 3 -20.33 -37.93 53.97
CA ASP A 3 -20.61 -36.58 54.50
C ASP A 3 -20.66 -36.50 56.03
N GLY A 4 -21.15 -37.53 56.72
CA GLY A 4 -21.28 -37.50 58.18
C GLY A 4 -19.95 -37.23 58.90
N PRO A 5 -18.91 -38.04 58.65
CA PRO A 5 -17.56 -37.79 59.17
C PRO A 5 -17.00 -36.41 58.79
N ALA A 6 -17.11 -36.00 57.52
CA ALA A 6 -16.57 -34.72 57.05
C ALA A 6 -17.25 -33.52 57.73
N LEU A 7 -18.58 -33.54 57.87
CA LEU A 7 -19.35 -32.49 58.55
C LEU A 7 -19.01 -32.40 60.05
N ASN A 8 -18.71 -33.52 60.70
CA ASN A 8 -18.25 -33.51 62.09
C ASN A 8 -16.90 -32.79 62.25
N HIS A 9 -15.96 -32.99 61.31
CA HIS A 9 -14.69 -32.26 61.29
C HIS A 9 -14.89 -30.77 61.03
N LEU A 10 -15.78 -30.38 60.10
CA LEU A 10 -16.13 -28.96 59.91
C LEU A 10 -16.70 -28.33 61.17
N ARG A 11 -17.61 -29.02 61.87
CA ARG A 11 -18.19 -28.53 63.12
C ARG A 11 -17.12 -28.34 64.21
N ALA A 12 -16.08 -29.16 64.19
CA ALA A 12 -14.93 -29.04 65.09
C ALA A 12 -13.90 -27.97 64.64
N GLY A 13 -14.14 -27.27 63.54
CA GLY A 13 -13.23 -26.25 62.98
C GLY A 13 -12.13 -26.81 62.07
N ASP A 14 -12.11 -28.12 61.80
CA ASP A 14 -11.10 -28.78 60.97
C ASP A 14 -11.55 -28.88 59.50
N ALA A 15 -11.53 -27.74 58.83
CA ALA A 15 -11.88 -27.64 57.40
C ALA A 15 -10.89 -28.40 56.50
N ALA A 16 -9.63 -28.52 56.90
CA ALA A 16 -8.62 -29.25 56.13
C ALA A 16 -8.95 -30.74 56.06
N LYS A 17 -9.35 -31.34 57.20
CA LYS A 17 -9.72 -32.75 57.25
C LYS A 17 -11.03 -33.04 56.53
N ALA A 18 -12.02 -32.15 56.65
CA ALA A 18 -13.27 -32.28 55.90
C ALA A 18 -13.03 -32.28 54.39
N ARG A 19 -12.18 -31.36 53.90
CA ARG A 19 -11.74 -31.31 52.51
C ARG A 19 -11.03 -32.60 52.07
N GLU A 20 -10.12 -33.13 52.89
CA GLU A 20 -9.43 -34.39 52.59
C GLU A 20 -10.42 -35.57 52.45
N ILE A 21 -11.43 -35.63 53.32
CA ILE A 21 -12.43 -36.71 53.31
C ILE A 21 -13.29 -36.65 52.04
N TRP A 22 -13.80 -35.47 51.68
CA TRP A 22 -14.59 -35.31 50.46
C TRP A 22 -13.73 -35.42 49.20
N GLY A 23 -12.55 -34.81 49.18
CA GLY A 23 -11.60 -34.86 48.06
C GLY A 23 -11.27 -36.30 47.67
N ARG A 24 -11.02 -37.17 48.66
CA ARG A 24 -10.73 -38.59 48.40
C ARG A 24 -11.82 -39.31 47.59
N VAL A 25 -13.08 -38.90 47.70
CA VAL A 25 -14.18 -39.57 46.97
C VAL A 25 -14.60 -38.84 45.71
N VAL A 26 -14.36 -37.52 45.62
CA VAL A 26 -14.68 -36.70 44.44
C VAL A 26 -13.55 -36.72 43.41
N GLU A 27 -12.30 -36.89 43.86
CA GLU A 27 -11.10 -36.91 43.01
C GLU A 27 -10.70 -38.33 42.58
N SER A 28 -11.21 -39.38 43.23
CA SER A 28 -10.85 -40.78 42.94
C SER A 28 -11.38 -41.35 41.62
N GLY A 29 -12.20 -40.59 40.87
CA GLY A 29 -12.76 -41.03 39.60
C GLY A 29 -14.14 -40.42 39.31
N ALA A 30 -14.94 -41.11 38.51
CA ALA A 30 -16.31 -40.69 38.21
C ALA A 30 -17.17 -40.64 39.49
N LEU A 31 -18.02 -39.63 39.58
CA LEU A 31 -18.98 -39.55 40.68
C LEU A 31 -19.96 -40.73 40.60
N THR A 32 -20.43 -41.14 41.77
CA THR A 32 -21.54 -42.07 41.96
C THR A 32 -22.71 -41.35 42.62
N ASP A 33 -23.92 -41.92 42.54
CA ASP A 33 -25.12 -41.42 43.24
C ASP A 33 -24.87 -41.14 44.73
N GLY A 34 -24.04 -41.97 45.36
CA GLY A 34 -23.71 -41.88 46.78
C GLY A 34 -22.70 -40.79 47.14
N THR A 35 -22.09 -40.14 46.15
CA THR A 35 -21.02 -39.12 46.31
C THR A 35 -21.40 -37.74 45.78
N LEU A 36 -22.59 -37.57 45.17
CA LEU A 36 -23.05 -36.28 44.67
C LEU A 36 -23.09 -35.20 45.76
N SER A 37 -23.62 -35.53 46.93
CA SER A 37 -23.64 -34.61 48.07
C SER A 37 -22.23 -34.24 48.54
N SER A 38 -21.28 -35.17 48.45
CA SER A 38 -19.87 -34.90 48.78
C SER A 38 -19.22 -33.95 47.78
N ALA A 39 -19.55 -34.04 46.49
CA ALA A 39 -19.10 -33.07 45.48
C ALA A 39 -19.67 -31.67 45.74
N LEU A 40 -20.97 -31.54 46.00
CA LEU A 40 -21.60 -30.24 46.32
C LEU A 40 -21.01 -29.62 47.59
N ASN A 41 -20.79 -30.42 48.63
CA ASN A 41 -20.20 -29.96 49.89
C ASN A 41 -18.74 -29.53 49.74
N LEU A 42 -17.95 -30.30 48.99
CA LEU A 42 -16.56 -29.95 48.67
C LEU A 42 -16.50 -28.65 47.87
N GLY A 43 -17.35 -28.53 46.85
CA GLY A 43 -17.49 -27.32 46.04
C GLY A 43 -17.78 -26.08 46.90
N ALA A 44 -18.78 -26.17 47.79
CA ALA A 44 -19.10 -25.11 48.73
C ALA A 44 -17.92 -24.73 49.62
N LEU A 45 -17.16 -25.72 50.13
CA LEU A 45 -16.00 -25.46 50.98
C LEU A 45 -14.87 -24.74 50.23
N HIS A 46 -14.66 -25.08 48.96
CA HIS A 46 -13.70 -24.39 48.09
C HIS A 46 -14.12 -22.93 47.83
N LEU A 47 -15.39 -22.69 47.51
CA LEU A 47 -15.90 -21.32 47.31
C LEU A 47 -15.81 -20.47 48.58
N LEU A 48 -16.13 -21.03 49.74
CA LEU A 48 -15.98 -20.34 51.03
C LEU A 48 -14.52 -19.98 51.34
N ARG A 49 -13.55 -20.71 50.79
CA ARG A 49 -12.13 -20.34 50.88
C ARG A 49 -11.80 -19.23 49.89
N ALA A 50 -12.30 -19.32 48.65
CA ALA A 50 -12.17 -18.25 47.67
C ALA A 50 -12.75 -16.93 48.20
N GLU A 51 -13.91 -16.93 48.88
CA GLU A 51 -14.47 -15.71 49.50
C GLU A 51 -13.55 -15.03 50.53
N ARG A 52 -12.62 -15.76 51.15
CA ARG A 52 -11.63 -15.17 52.08
C ARG A 52 -10.53 -14.38 51.37
N GLY A 53 -10.44 -14.50 50.04
CA GLY A 53 -9.43 -13.87 49.20
C GLY A 53 -8.03 -14.44 49.38
N GLY A 54 -7.05 -13.81 48.72
CA GLY A 54 -5.64 -14.18 48.73
C GLY A 54 -5.17 -14.78 47.40
N ASP A 55 -3.88 -15.11 47.34
CA ASP A 55 -3.20 -15.56 46.11
C ASP A 55 -3.72 -16.90 45.55
N GLU A 56 -4.49 -17.65 46.35
CA GLU A 56 -5.07 -18.95 45.96
C GLU A 56 -6.53 -18.83 45.46
N TRP A 57 -7.04 -17.61 45.26
CA TRP A 57 -8.43 -17.36 44.91
C TRP A 57 -8.86 -18.12 43.64
N ASP A 58 -8.12 -17.98 42.54
CA ASP A 58 -8.45 -18.62 41.25
C ASP A 58 -8.55 -20.13 41.39
N ARG A 59 -7.54 -20.73 42.05
CA ARG A 59 -7.48 -22.17 42.27
C ARG A 59 -8.66 -22.65 43.12
N ASP A 60 -8.93 -22.00 44.25
CA ASP A 60 -10.01 -22.40 45.13
C ASP A 60 -11.38 -22.16 44.45
N PHE A 61 -11.53 -21.11 43.64
CA PHE A 61 -12.74 -20.83 42.88
C PHE A 61 -13.01 -21.87 41.79
N LEU A 62 -12.00 -22.18 40.96
CA LEU A 62 -12.10 -23.16 39.87
C LEU A 62 -12.26 -24.60 40.38
N GLN A 63 -11.64 -24.95 41.52
CA GLN A 63 -11.91 -26.23 42.20
C GLN A 63 -13.36 -26.30 42.69
N GLY A 64 -13.88 -25.21 43.24
CA GLY A 64 -15.29 -25.08 43.61
C GLY A 64 -16.21 -25.33 42.42
N LEU A 65 -15.98 -24.61 41.31
CA LEU A 65 -16.71 -24.76 40.06
C LEU A 65 -16.67 -26.19 39.53
N SER A 66 -15.48 -26.80 39.46
CA SER A 66 -15.28 -28.17 38.99
C SER A 66 -16.13 -29.18 39.76
N CYS A 67 -16.20 -29.05 41.09
CA CYS A 67 -17.01 -29.93 41.92
C CYS A 67 -18.51 -29.81 41.61
N TYR A 68 -19.00 -28.59 41.42
CA TYR A 68 -20.40 -28.34 41.04
C TYR A 68 -20.71 -28.86 39.64
N LEU A 69 -19.85 -28.56 38.66
CA LEU A 69 -20.00 -29.04 37.29
C LEU A 69 -20.08 -30.57 37.21
N LYS A 70 -19.18 -31.28 37.89
CA LYS A 70 -19.23 -32.75 38.00
C LYS A 70 -20.56 -33.24 38.58
N ALA A 71 -21.07 -32.56 39.60
CA ALA A 71 -22.33 -32.94 40.23
C ALA A 71 -23.53 -32.66 39.32
N PHE A 72 -23.53 -31.54 38.59
CA PHE A 72 -24.61 -31.15 37.68
C PHE A 72 -24.68 -32.02 36.43
N ASP A 73 -23.53 -32.50 35.95
CA ASP A 73 -23.44 -33.33 34.75
C ASP A 73 -23.80 -34.81 35.01
N HIS A 74 -23.97 -35.19 36.27
CA HIS A 74 -24.29 -36.55 36.66
C HIS A 74 -25.79 -36.87 36.47
N GLU A 75 -26.10 -38.04 35.92
CA GLU A 75 -27.47 -38.45 35.58
C GLU A 75 -28.46 -38.42 36.75
N ALA A 76 -28.03 -38.79 37.96
CA ALA A 76 -28.83 -38.75 39.18
C ALA A 76 -29.00 -37.35 39.82
N PHE A 77 -28.46 -36.28 39.22
CA PHE A 77 -28.59 -34.92 39.76
C PHE A 77 -30.04 -34.43 39.87
N PRO A 78 -30.92 -34.61 38.86
CA PRO A 78 -32.32 -34.20 38.97
C PRO A 78 -33.05 -34.89 40.12
N GLU A 79 -32.81 -36.20 40.33
CA GLU A 79 -33.39 -36.95 41.45
C GLU A 79 -32.88 -36.44 42.81
N LEU A 80 -31.60 -36.06 42.89
CA LEU A 80 -31.06 -35.43 44.08
C LEU A 80 -31.78 -34.11 44.37
N VAL A 81 -31.98 -33.26 43.35
CA VAL A 81 -32.70 -32.00 43.47
C VAL A 81 -34.14 -32.23 43.93
N GLU A 82 -34.87 -33.17 43.33
CA GLU A 82 -36.25 -33.52 43.73
C GLU A 82 -36.34 -33.95 45.19
N ARG A 83 -35.33 -34.67 45.70
CA ARG A 83 -35.30 -35.14 47.08
C ARG A 83 -35.00 -34.04 48.10
N ILE A 84 -34.22 -33.02 47.73
CA ILE A 84 -33.74 -31.98 48.67
C ILE A 84 -34.43 -30.63 48.51
N SER A 85 -35.24 -30.45 47.46
CA SER A 85 -35.89 -29.19 47.11
C SER A 85 -37.40 -29.37 46.86
N ASP A 86 -38.09 -28.28 46.54
CA ASP A 86 -39.51 -28.33 46.19
C ASP A 86 -39.70 -29.01 44.81
N PRO A 87 -40.74 -29.85 44.61
CA PRO A 87 -41.00 -30.51 43.33
C PRO A 87 -41.13 -29.58 42.12
N SER A 88 -41.44 -28.29 42.33
CA SER A 88 -41.44 -27.28 41.27
C SER A 88 -40.04 -26.92 40.77
N VAL A 89 -39.01 -26.99 41.61
CA VAL A 89 -37.61 -26.71 41.27
C VAL A 89 -37.02 -27.83 40.42
N ALA A 90 -37.34 -29.09 40.76
CA ALA A 90 -36.86 -30.26 40.01
C ALA A 90 -37.42 -30.34 38.58
N LYS A 91 -38.53 -29.64 38.29
CA LYS A 91 -39.11 -29.57 36.94
C LYS A 91 -38.39 -28.60 36.00
N ASP A 92 -37.55 -27.71 36.54
CA ASP A 92 -36.81 -26.69 35.79
C ASP A 92 -35.31 -26.70 36.19
N ILE A 93 -34.65 -27.84 35.97
CA ILE A 93 -33.21 -28.00 36.23
C ILE A 93 -32.40 -27.01 35.39
N THR A 94 -32.77 -26.80 34.12
CA THR A 94 -32.08 -25.85 33.24
C THR A 94 -32.14 -24.42 33.79
N GLY A 95 -33.31 -23.94 34.21
CA GLY A 95 -33.44 -22.61 34.82
C GLY A 95 -32.76 -22.51 36.19
N LEU A 96 -32.72 -23.58 36.97
CA LEU A 96 -31.93 -23.65 38.21
C LEU A 96 -30.43 -23.44 37.93
N LEU A 97 -29.88 -24.19 36.96
CA LEU A 97 -28.47 -24.10 36.58
C LEU A 97 -28.11 -22.74 35.98
N GLY A 98 -29.02 -22.14 35.20
CA GLY A 98 -28.86 -20.77 34.69
C GLY A 98 -28.74 -19.74 35.82
N ARG A 99 -29.69 -19.73 36.77
CA ARG A 99 -29.65 -18.82 37.93
C ARG A 99 -28.42 -19.06 38.81
N TRP A 100 -28.04 -20.33 38.98
CA TRP A 100 -26.82 -20.68 39.70
C TRP A 100 -25.58 -20.11 39.00
N SER A 101 -25.48 -20.26 37.68
CA SER A 101 -24.36 -19.74 36.90
C SER A 101 -24.30 -18.21 36.95
N GLU A 102 -25.43 -17.51 36.85
CA GLU A 102 -25.50 -16.06 37.02
C GLU A 102 -24.99 -15.60 38.40
N ALA A 103 -25.42 -16.28 39.47
CA ALA A 103 -24.95 -15.98 40.83
C ALA A 103 -23.44 -16.25 40.96
N PHE A 104 -22.95 -17.33 40.34
CA PHE A 104 -21.54 -17.71 40.35
C PHE A 104 -20.67 -16.70 39.61
N VAL A 105 -21.13 -16.23 38.45
CA VAL A 105 -20.50 -15.15 37.66
C VAL A 105 -20.51 -13.82 38.40
N GLY A 106 -21.55 -13.57 39.21
CA GLY A 106 -21.63 -12.40 40.10
C GLY A 106 -20.59 -12.41 41.23
N ALA A 107 -20.06 -13.59 41.58
CA ALA A 107 -19.01 -13.75 42.59
C ALA A 107 -17.58 -13.66 42.00
N LEU A 108 -17.42 -13.57 40.68
CA LEU A 108 -16.11 -13.42 40.03
C LEU A 108 -15.43 -12.12 40.45
N GLN A 109 -14.13 -12.21 40.76
CA GLN A 109 -13.31 -11.02 40.91
C GLN A 109 -13.13 -10.31 39.54
N PRO A 110 -13.07 -8.96 39.50
CA PRO A 110 -12.85 -8.22 38.25
C PRO A 110 -11.57 -8.63 37.51
N SER A 111 -10.52 -9.00 38.24
CA SER A 111 -9.24 -9.49 37.70
C SER A 111 -9.38 -10.81 36.95
N ALA A 112 -10.19 -11.74 37.46
CA ALA A 112 -10.36 -13.07 36.88
C ALA A 112 -10.94 -13.01 35.45
N ARG A 113 -11.79 -12.03 35.16
CA ARG A 113 -12.35 -11.82 33.81
C ARG A 113 -11.32 -11.32 32.78
N GLN A 114 -10.16 -10.88 33.23
CA GLN A 114 -9.06 -10.36 32.41
C GLN A 114 -7.84 -11.29 32.41
N ASP A 115 -7.84 -12.32 33.26
CA ASP A 115 -6.75 -13.28 33.34
C ASP A 115 -6.95 -14.40 32.32
N THR A 116 -6.06 -14.46 31.34
CA THR A 116 -6.08 -15.47 30.28
C THR A 116 -5.93 -16.88 30.80
N LEU A 117 -5.10 -17.10 31.84
CA LEU A 117 -4.89 -18.43 32.41
C LEU A 117 -6.17 -18.91 33.11
N PHE A 118 -6.82 -18.03 33.87
CA PHE A 118 -8.11 -18.35 34.50
C PHE A 118 -9.16 -18.75 33.46
N LEU A 119 -9.24 -18.02 32.34
CA LEU A 119 -10.21 -18.30 31.29
C LEU A 119 -9.90 -19.57 30.49
N GLU A 120 -8.62 -19.90 30.30
CA GLU A 120 -8.19 -21.18 29.72
C GLU A 120 -8.59 -22.35 30.63
N GLU A 121 -8.33 -22.27 31.94
CA GLU A 121 -8.75 -23.31 32.89
C GLU A 121 -10.28 -23.42 32.99
N LEU A 122 -10.99 -22.30 32.98
CA LEU A 122 -12.46 -22.27 32.94
C LEU A 122 -13.00 -22.93 31.66
N SER A 123 -12.39 -22.64 30.51
CA SER A 123 -12.73 -23.27 29.23
C SER A 123 -12.52 -24.78 29.27
N GLU A 124 -11.40 -25.24 29.81
CA GLU A 124 -11.10 -26.66 29.95
C GLU A 124 -12.14 -27.36 30.84
N LEU A 125 -12.50 -26.76 31.98
CA LEU A 125 -13.55 -27.26 32.86
C LEU A 125 -14.90 -27.36 32.14
N LEU A 126 -15.31 -26.32 31.45
CA LEU A 126 -16.56 -26.29 30.69
C LEU A 126 -16.54 -27.24 29.48
N GLY A 127 -15.37 -27.51 28.91
CA GLY A 127 -15.17 -28.50 27.84
C GLY A 127 -15.26 -29.95 28.32
N SER A 128 -15.13 -30.19 29.63
CA SER A 128 -15.17 -31.54 30.22
C SER A 128 -16.57 -32.06 30.55
N VAL A 129 -17.60 -31.21 30.44
CA VAL A 129 -19.01 -31.55 30.73
C VAL A 129 -19.84 -31.70 29.45
N SER A 130 -21.07 -32.22 29.58
CA SER A 130 -22.02 -32.32 28.48
C SER A 130 -22.29 -30.97 27.78
N ASP A 131 -22.54 -31.02 26.47
CA ASP A 131 -22.81 -29.82 25.66
C ASP A 131 -23.99 -28.99 26.20
N ASP A 132 -25.02 -29.64 26.73
CA ASP A 132 -26.21 -28.97 27.27
C ASP A 132 -25.88 -28.22 28.56
N LEU A 133 -25.13 -28.84 29.48
CA LEU A 133 -24.66 -28.17 30.70
C LEU A 133 -23.71 -27.02 30.34
N ARG A 134 -22.77 -27.25 29.42
CA ARG A 134 -21.82 -26.23 28.96
C ARG A 134 -22.54 -24.99 28.45
N ARG A 135 -23.55 -25.13 27.60
CA ARG A 135 -24.31 -23.98 27.04
C ARG A 135 -24.98 -23.15 28.14
N VAL A 136 -25.60 -23.81 29.11
CA VAL A 136 -26.30 -23.13 30.21
C VAL A 136 -25.32 -22.40 31.13
N VAL A 137 -24.20 -23.05 31.47
CA VAL A 137 -23.23 -22.47 32.41
C VAL A 137 -22.35 -21.42 31.74
N ALA A 138 -21.87 -21.64 30.51
CA ALA A 138 -20.96 -20.71 29.83
C ALA A 138 -21.62 -19.37 29.47
N SER A 139 -22.92 -19.36 29.20
CA SER A 139 -23.64 -18.16 28.72
C SER A 139 -23.51 -16.95 29.66
N PRO A 140 -23.70 -17.08 30.99
CA PRO A 140 -23.42 -15.98 31.92
C PRO A 140 -21.96 -15.53 31.96
N PHE A 141 -20.97 -16.42 31.77
CA PHE A 141 -19.55 -16.05 31.78
C PHE A 141 -19.15 -15.28 30.52
N SER A 142 -19.71 -15.66 29.38
CA SER A 142 -19.50 -14.96 28.11
C SER A 142 -20.34 -13.68 28.00
N ALA A 143 -21.32 -13.48 28.89
CA ALA A 143 -22.21 -12.33 28.88
C ALA A 143 -21.42 -11.02 29.08
N GLY A 144 -21.34 -10.23 28.00
CA GLY A 144 -20.71 -8.91 27.99
C GLY A 144 -19.50 -8.80 27.07
N PHE A 145 -18.82 -9.91 26.75
CA PHE A 145 -17.65 -9.88 25.86
C PHE A 145 -18.00 -9.29 24.48
N ALA A 146 -19.05 -9.79 23.85
CA ALA A 146 -19.54 -9.27 22.57
C ALA A 146 -19.81 -7.76 22.64
N LYS A 147 -20.58 -7.32 23.65
CA LYS A 147 -20.91 -5.90 23.86
C LYS A 147 -19.67 -5.03 24.13
N ASP A 148 -18.70 -5.54 24.87
CA ASP A 148 -17.47 -4.81 25.17
C ASP A 148 -16.60 -4.66 23.91
N ILE A 149 -16.49 -5.70 23.10
CA ILE A 149 -15.79 -5.65 21.80
C ILE A 149 -16.51 -4.69 20.84
N GLU A 150 -17.82 -4.83 20.69
CA GLU A 150 -18.65 -3.93 19.87
C GLU A 150 -18.52 -2.48 20.31
N ARG A 151 -18.49 -2.21 21.63
CA ARG A 151 -18.27 -0.87 22.17
C ARG A 151 -16.89 -0.32 21.77
N GLN A 152 -15.84 -1.13 21.82
CA GLN A 152 -14.50 -0.72 21.38
C GLN A 152 -14.47 -0.43 19.87
N VAL A 153 -15.09 -1.29 19.06
CA VAL A 153 -15.21 -1.12 17.60
C VAL A 153 -15.98 0.16 17.26
N ALA A 154 -17.14 0.37 17.88
CA ALA A 154 -17.94 1.58 17.67
C ALA A 154 -17.20 2.85 18.10
N ALA A 155 -16.48 2.81 19.22
CA ALA A 155 -15.66 3.94 19.68
C ALA A 155 -14.48 4.24 18.73
N CYS A 156 -13.89 3.20 18.12
CA CYS A 156 -12.87 3.34 17.09
C CYS A 156 -13.46 3.97 15.82
N ALA A 157 -14.56 3.41 15.32
CA ALA A 157 -15.25 3.88 14.12
C ALA A 157 -15.68 5.35 14.24
N ALA A 158 -16.26 5.75 15.38
CA ALA A 158 -16.65 7.14 15.62
C ALA A 158 -15.45 8.10 15.56
N LYS A 159 -14.27 7.70 16.07
CA LYS A 159 -13.05 8.51 16.00
C LYS A 159 -12.46 8.54 14.59
N ARG A 160 -12.50 7.41 13.87
CA ARG A 160 -12.10 7.32 12.46
C ARG A 160 -12.95 8.24 11.59
N GLU A 161 -14.26 8.20 11.73
CA GLU A 161 -15.20 9.03 10.96
C GLU A 161 -15.09 10.52 11.29
N ALA A 162 -14.67 10.87 12.50
CA ALA A 162 -14.39 12.26 12.88
C ALA A 162 -13.12 12.82 12.22
N ASP A 163 -12.08 11.99 12.04
CA ASP A 163 -10.82 12.36 11.37
C ASP A 163 -10.16 11.15 10.71
N HIS A 164 -10.46 10.96 9.42
CA HIS A 164 -9.90 9.88 8.61
C HIS A 164 -8.36 9.91 8.53
N GLY A 165 -7.73 11.08 8.67
CA GLY A 165 -6.28 11.23 8.66
C GLY A 165 -5.62 10.68 9.93
N GLN A 166 -6.34 10.70 11.05
CA GLN A 166 -5.90 10.21 12.37
C GLN A 166 -6.47 8.84 12.72
N ALA A 167 -7.10 8.14 11.77
CA ALA A 167 -7.75 6.84 11.96
C ALA A 167 -6.85 5.75 12.58
N LEU A 168 -5.53 5.83 12.39
CA LEU A 168 -4.60 4.82 12.91
C LEU A 168 -4.44 4.87 14.44
N ALA A 169 -4.55 6.05 15.06
CA ALA A 169 -4.41 6.19 16.51
C ALA A 169 -5.50 5.44 17.30
N PRO A 170 -6.81 5.59 17.02
CA PRO A 170 -7.84 4.80 17.67
C PRO A 170 -7.73 3.30 17.34
N ALA A 171 -7.35 2.94 16.11
CA ALA A 171 -7.11 1.55 15.73
C ALA A 171 -6.03 0.90 16.60
N TRP A 172 -4.92 1.61 16.81
CA TRP A 172 -3.82 1.13 17.67
C TRP A 172 -4.24 1.01 19.14
N ALA A 173 -5.06 1.93 19.64
CA ALA A 173 -5.59 1.84 21.00
C ALA A 173 -6.51 0.61 21.16
N MET A 174 -7.39 0.37 20.18
CA MET A 174 -8.27 -0.80 20.15
C MET A 174 -7.49 -2.11 20.06
N TRP A 175 -6.44 -2.15 19.23
CA TRP A 175 -5.56 -3.31 19.05
C TRP A 175 -4.86 -3.76 20.34
N LYS A 176 -4.64 -2.87 21.30
CA LYS A 176 -4.01 -3.22 22.58
C LYS A 176 -4.94 -3.94 23.56
N VAL A 177 -6.24 -3.94 23.31
CA VAL A 177 -7.25 -4.43 24.27
C VAL A 177 -8.06 -5.57 23.67
N VAL A 178 -8.56 -5.40 22.45
CA VAL A 178 -9.52 -6.34 21.85
C VAL A 178 -8.95 -7.74 21.59
N PRO A 179 -7.68 -7.94 21.16
CA PRO A 179 -7.14 -9.28 20.98
C PRO A 179 -7.20 -10.16 22.22
N GLU A 180 -6.92 -9.61 23.40
CA GLU A 180 -7.01 -10.33 24.68
C GLU A 180 -8.47 -10.69 25.00
N LEU A 181 -9.42 -9.76 24.78
CA LEU A 181 -10.85 -10.03 24.92
C LEU A 181 -11.35 -11.12 23.95
N LEU A 182 -10.82 -11.17 22.73
CA LEU A 182 -11.17 -12.19 21.75
C LEU A 182 -10.64 -13.57 22.15
N VAL A 183 -9.42 -13.67 22.69
CA VAL A 183 -8.88 -14.93 23.23
C VAL A 183 -9.74 -15.45 24.37
N ALA A 184 -10.05 -14.57 25.32
CA ALA A 184 -10.94 -14.83 26.44
C ALA A 184 -12.34 -15.32 25.99
N TYR A 185 -12.96 -14.59 25.06
CA TYR A 185 -14.29 -14.93 24.56
C TYR A 185 -14.28 -16.26 23.80
N LYS A 186 -13.29 -16.46 22.91
CA LYS A 186 -13.10 -17.70 22.15
C LYS A 186 -12.97 -18.92 23.06
N ALA A 187 -12.25 -18.78 24.18
CA ALA A 187 -12.10 -19.86 25.15
C ALA A 187 -13.45 -20.29 25.74
N LEU A 188 -14.37 -19.36 26.00
CA LEU A 188 -15.66 -19.66 26.63
C LEU A 188 -16.70 -20.24 25.66
N VAL A 189 -16.81 -19.71 24.45
CA VAL A 189 -17.88 -20.09 23.50
C VAL A 189 -17.41 -20.96 22.35
N GLY A 190 -16.09 -21.09 22.15
CA GLY A 190 -15.50 -21.81 21.03
C GLY A 190 -15.40 -20.97 19.76
N GLU A 191 -14.59 -21.47 18.81
CA GLU A 191 -14.32 -20.78 17.55
C GLU A 191 -15.51 -20.77 16.57
N ASP A 192 -16.38 -21.77 16.67
CA ASP A 192 -17.53 -21.95 15.79
C ASP A 192 -18.76 -21.12 16.22
N ASP A 193 -18.68 -20.42 17.35
CA ASP A 193 -19.77 -19.57 17.83
C ASP A 193 -20.00 -18.37 16.89
N LEU A 194 -21.26 -18.18 16.48
CA LEU A 194 -21.63 -17.20 15.47
C LEU A 194 -21.48 -15.75 15.98
N GLU A 195 -21.73 -15.50 17.27
CA GLU A 195 -21.62 -14.17 17.86
C GLU A 195 -20.14 -13.79 18.02
N PHE A 196 -19.31 -14.73 18.49
CA PHE A 196 -17.86 -14.58 18.51
C PHE A 196 -17.27 -14.27 17.12
N GLN A 197 -17.62 -15.06 16.11
CA GLN A 197 -17.15 -14.80 14.73
C GLN A 197 -17.62 -13.43 14.23
N HIS A 198 -18.86 -13.04 14.55
CA HIS A 198 -19.41 -11.74 14.18
C HIS A 198 -18.60 -10.58 14.76
N VAL A 199 -18.34 -10.58 16.07
CA VAL A 199 -17.61 -9.48 16.72
C VAL A 199 -16.13 -9.48 16.36
N SER A 200 -15.53 -10.66 16.15
CA SER A 200 -14.15 -10.80 15.67
C SER A 200 -13.99 -10.23 14.25
N ASP A 201 -14.92 -10.54 13.35
CA ASP A 201 -14.97 -9.94 12.00
C ASP A 201 -15.18 -8.43 12.06
N GLY A 202 -16.03 -7.95 12.98
CA GLY A 202 -16.26 -6.52 13.19
C GLY A 202 -14.98 -5.78 13.59
N PHE A 203 -14.23 -6.34 14.54
CA PHE A 203 -12.92 -5.83 14.94
C PHE A 203 -11.93 -5.82 13.76
N ALA A 204 -11.80 -6.95 13.05
CA ALA A 204 -10.87 -7.07 11.94
C ALA A 204 -11.20 -6.10 10.79
N GLY A 205 -12.49 -5.93 10.50
CA GLY A 205 -12.99 -5.01 9.48
C GLY A 205 -12.69 -3.55 9.80
N GLU A 206 -12.85 -3.14 11.06
CA GLU A 206 -12.57 -1.76 11.47
C GLU A 206 -11.06 -1.45 11.44
N ILE A 207 -10.20 -2.36 11.90
CA ILE A 207 -8.73 -2.21 11.78
C ILE A 207 -8.30 -2.05 10.31
N LEU A 208 -8.85 -2.89 9.41
CA LEU A 208 -8.61 -2.78 7.97
C LEU A 208 -8.98 -1.37 7.46
N GLN A 209 -10.19 -0.91 7.80
CA GLN A 209 -10.69 0.38 7.33
C GLN A 209 -9.85 1.55 7.85
N CYS A 210 -9.43 1.53 9.13
CA CYS A 210 -8.52 2.52 9.68
C CYS A 210 -7.17 2.57 8.95
N CYS A 211 -6.60 1.42 8.58
CA CYS A 211 -5.33 1.36 7.86
C CYS A 211 -5.46 1.95 6.44
N ILE A 212 -6.52 1.60 5.72
CA ILE A 212 -6.82 2.14 4.38
C ILE A 212 -6.98 3.67 4.44
N GLU A 213 -7.81 4.16 5.36
CA GLU A 213 -8.06 5.60 5.48
C GLU A 213 -6.82 6.38 5.88
N HIS A 214 -6.04 5.85 6.83
CA HIS A 214 -4.78 6.46 7.23
C HIS A 214 -3.80 6.56 6.05
N PHE A 215 -3.65 5.48 5.27
CA PHE A 215 -2.81 5.48 4.07
C PHE A 215 -3.30 6.53 3.06
N ASN A 216 -4.57 6.48 2.67
CA ASN A 216 -5.16 7.36 1.66
C ASN A 216 -5.02 8.85 2.01
N HIS A 217 -5.10 9.22 3.30
CA HIS A 217 -5.00 10.61 3.75
C HIS A 217 -3.57 11.10 3.98
N ASN A 218 -2.60 10.20 4.17
CA ASN A 218 -1.25 10.56 4.60
C ASN A 218 -0.14 10.17 3.63
N ASP A 219 -0.38 9.28 2.67
CA ASP A 219 0.65 8.83 1.72
C ASP A 219 1.22 10.01 0.94
N LYS A 220 0.37 10.84 0.32
CA LYS A 220 0.80 12.06 -0.40
C LYS A 220 1.51 13.10 0.48
N LYS A 221 1.32 13.04 1.81
CA LYS A 221 1.94 13.95 2.78
C LYS A 221 3.27 13.40 3.32
N GLY A 222 3.64 12.16 2.98
CA GLY A 222 4.80 11.48 3.55
C GLY A 222 4.65 11.20 5.06
N ARG A 223 3.42 11.04 5.57
CA ARG A 223 3.12 10.90 7.01
C ARG A 223 2.52 9.54 7.39
N VAL A 224 2.68 8.53 6.55
CA VAL A 224 2.20 7.18 6.85
C VAL A 224 3.09 6.56 7.92
N ASP A 225 2.48 6.15 9.04
CA ASP A 225 3.17 5.39 10.10
C ASP A 225 3.22 3.91 9.67
N TRP A 226 4.23 3.60 8.86
CA TRP A 226 4.40 2.28 8.25
C TRP A 226 4.59 1.16 9.26
N ASP A 227 5.25 1.43 10.39
CA ASP A 227 5.50 0.41 11.42
C ASP A 227 4.19 -0.12 12.00
N LYS A 228 3.27 0.79 12.37
CA LYS A 228 1.96 0.41 12.88
C LYS A 228 1.07 -0.20 11.81
N VAL A 229 1.00 0.40 10.62
CA VAL A 229 0.16 -0.11 9.52
C VAL A 229 0.55 -1.55 9.17
N ARG A 230 1.84 -1.82 8.99
CA ARG A 230 2.32 -3.17 8.65
C ARG A 230 2.09 -4.16 9.79
N HIS A 231 2.32 -3.74 11.04
CA HIS A 231 2.04 -4.59 12.20
C HIS A 231 0.57 -5.02 12.25
N LEU A 232 -0.35 -4.05 12.16
CA LEU A 232 -1.79 -4.32 12.19
C LEU A 232 -2.21 -5.21 11.02
N MET A 233 -1.83 -4.87 9.79
CA MET A 233 -2.24 -5.60 8.59
C MET A 233 -1.70 -7.04 8.54
N LYS A 234 -0.53 -7.29 9.11
CA LYS A 234 0.04 -8.64 9.21
C LYS A 234 -0.71 -9.54 10.19
N GLN A 235 -1.21 -8.98 11.29
CA GLN A 235 -1.80 -9.74 12.39
C GLN A 235 -3.32 -9.83 12.29
N VAL A 236 -4.00 -8.78 11.82
CA VAL A 236 -5.46 -8.66 11.85
C VAL A 236 -6.18 -9.78 11.08
N GLY A 237 -5.54 -10.35 10.06
CA GLY A 237 -6.12 -11.44 9.26
C GLY A 237 -6.48 -12.70 10.07
N GLN A 238 -5.83 -12.94 11.21
CA GLN A 238 -6.15 -14.08 12.09
C GLN A 238 -7.50 -13.95 12.80
N HIS A 239 -8.07 -12.74 12.84
CA HIS A 239 -9.36 -12.44 13.48
C HIS A 239 -10.51 -12.39 12.47
N ALA A 240 -10.24 -12.63 11.18
CA ALA A 240 -11.24 -12.63 10.12
C ALA A 240 -11.73 -14.05 9.77
N TYR A 241 -12.95 -14.34 10.16
CA TYR A 241 -13.65 -15.60 9.93
C TYR A 241 -14.38 -15.62 8.59
N LYS A 242 -14.99 -14.50 8.19
CA LYS A 242 -15.59 -14.36 6.86
C LYS A 242 -14.50 -14.38 5.78
N ARG A 243 -14.63 -15.33 4.85
CA ARG A 243 -13.74 -15.48 3.69
C ARG A 243 -13.54 -14.16 2.93
N LEU A 244 -14.63 -13.46 2.61
CA LEU A 244 -14.56 -12.20 1.87
C LEU A 244 -13.76 -11.13 2.62
N LEU A 245 -13.89 -11.04 3.94
CA LEU A 245 -13.13 -10.10 4.76
C LEU A 245 -11.65 -10.47 4.78
N ARG A 246 -11.33 -11.76 4.97
CA ARG A 246 -9.95 -12.26 4.95
C ARG A 246 -9.26 -11.98 3.61
N ASP A 247 -9.97 -12.21 2.50
CA ASP A 247 -9.46 -11.92 1.16
C ASP A 247 -9.20 -10.42 0.98
N ARG A 248 -10.10 -9.55 1.45
CA ARG A 248 -9.90 -8.08 1.44
C ARG A 248 -8.69 -7.66 2.28
N ILE A 249 -8.53 -8.19 3.49
CA ILE A 249 -7.38 -7.90 4.35
C ILE A 249 -6.09 -8.29 3.64
N ARG A 250 -6.04 -9.51 3.07
CA ARG A 250 -4.86 -10.00 2.36
C ARG A 250 -4.49 -9.13 1.16
N GLN A 251 -5.47 -8.77 0.32
CA GLN A 251 -5.24 -7.92 -0.85
C GLN A 251 -4.73 -6.53 -0.43
N ASN A 252 -5.35 -5.91 0.57
CA ASN A 252 -4.91 -4.60 1.06
C ASN A 252 -3.54 -4.67 1.75
N ALA A 253 -3.24 -5.74 2.48
CA ALA A 253 -1.92 -5.95 3.08
C ALA A 253 -0.84 -6.03 2.01
N GLN A 254 -1.11 -6.74 0.90
CA GLN A 254 -0.18 -6.82 -0.22
C GLN A 254 0.03 -5.45 -0.89
N ILE A 255 -1.05 -4.71 -1.17
CA ILE A 255 -0.97 -3.37 -1.76
C ILE A 255 -0.16 -2.43 -0.84
N LEU A 256 -0.42 -2.46 0.47
CA LEU A 256 0.31 -1.63 1.43
C LEU A 256 1.78 -2.02 1.53
N GLU A 257 2.11 -3.31 1.42
CA GLU A 257 3.51 -3.78 1.40
C GLU A 257 4.24 -3.33 0.14
N GLU A 258 3.63 -3.48 -1.05
CA GLU A 258 4.18 -2.95 -2.31
C GLU A 258 4.37 -1.43 -2.24
N ASN A 259 3.43 -0.73 -1.59
CA ASN A 259 3.55 0.69 -1.35
C ASN A 259 4.65 1.03 -0.33
N PHE A 260 4.92 0.18 0.65
CA PHE A 260 6.05 0.36 1.54
C PHE A 260 7.37 0.17 0.76
N ASP A 261 7.50 -0.90 -0.02
CA ASP A 261 8.73 -1.23 -0.75
C ASP A 261 9.10 -0.16 -1.79
N THR A 262 8.10 0.42 -2.45
CA THR A 262 8.30 1.45 -3.48
C THR A 262 8.29 2.89 -2.94
N ARG A 263 8.19 3.09 -1.61
CA ARG A 263 7.97 4.41 -0.98
C ARG A 263 9.00 5.47 -1.36
N GLU A 264 10.29 5.11 -1.42
CA GLU A 264 11.36 6.06 -1.73
C GLU A 264 11.30 6.49 -3.20
N GLN A 265 11.01 5.56 -4.11
CA GLN A 265 10.83 5.86 -5.52
C GLN A 265 9.60 6.76 -5.74
N ARG A 266 8.46 6.44 -5.09
CA ARG A 266 7.26 7.30 -5.14
C ARG A 266 7.55 8.71 -4.62
N GLN A 267 8.30 8.81 -3.53
CA GLN A 267 8.68 10.11 -2.96
C GLN A 267 9.53 10.94 -3.93
N ARG A 268 10.54 10.34 -4.57
CA ARG A 268 11.35 11.02 -5.60
C ARG A 268 10.51 11.50 -6.78
N ILE A 269 9.56 10.68 -7.24
CA ILE A 269 8.64 11.05 -8.35
C ILE A 269 7.77 12.26 -7.95
N ARG A 270 7.27 12.30 -6.71
CA ARG A 270 6.47 13.44 -6.22
C ARG A 270 7.27 14.74 -6.14
N GLU A 271 8.53 14.66 -5.74
CA GLU A 271 9.39 15.84 -5.66
C GLU A 271 9.61 16.50 -7.03
N VAL A 272 9.56 15.71 -8.11
CA VAL A 272 9.73 16.20 -9.47
C VAL A 272 8.43 16.45 -10.23
N GLU A 273 7.28 16.07 -9.67
CA GLU A 273 5.95 16.22 -10.28
C GLU A 273 5.67 17.68 -10.72
N PRO A 274 5.94 18.73 -9.92
CA PRO A 274 5.74 20.12 -10.37
C PRO A 274 6.66 20.53 -11.52
N LEU A 275 7.83 19.87 -11.65
CA LEU A 275 8.74 20.12 -12.77
C LEU A 275 8.18 19.52 -14.06
N LEU A 276 7.64 18.29 -13.97
CA LEU A 276 7.00 17.60 -15.09
C LEU A 276 5.78 18.38 -15.60
N GLU A 277 4.89 18.81 -14.70
CA GLU A 277 3.74 19.66 -15.05
C GLU A 277 4.19 20.96 -15.72
N GLY A 278 5.23 21.60 -15.17
CA GLY A 278 5.80 22.82 -15.72
C GLY A 278 6.35 22.63 -17.15
N ILE A 279 7.00 21.51 -17.45
CA ILE A 279 7.50 21.19 -18.79
C ILE A 279 6.32 20.91 -19.74
N GLN A 280 5.33 20.15 -19.27
CA GLN A 280 4.13 19.84 -20.05
C GLN A 280 3.38 21.11 -20.47
N MET A 281 3.23 22.08 -19.57
CA MET A 281 2.62 23.37 -19.90
C MET A 281 3.38 24.13 -20.99
N GLU A 282 4.71 24.05 -21.00
CA GLU A 282 5.53 24.70 -22.03
C GLU A 282 5.42 24.01 -23.39
N LEU A 283 5.35 22.67 -23.42
CA LEU A 283 5.09 21.91 -24.64
C LEU A 283 3.72 22.26 -25.23
N GLN A 284 2.66 22.25 -24.41
CA GLN A 284 1.32 22.64 -24.85
C GLN A 284 1.24 24.09 -25.32
N ARG A 285 1.99 24.99 -24.67
CA ARG A 285 2.10 26.38 -25.10
C ARG A 285 2.72 26.47 -26.50
N ALA A 286 3.78 25.73 -26.76
CA ALA A 286 4.42 25.69 -28.07
C ALA A 286 3.48 25.15 -29.16
N ASP A 287 2.60 24.20 -28.83
CA ASP A 287 1.56 23.71 -29.74
C ASP A 287 0.53 24.78 -30.12
N ARG A 288 0.09 25.56 -29.13
CA ARG A 288 -0.91 26.61 -29.36
C ARG A 288 -0.36 27.80 -30.13
N GLU A 289 0.89 28.18 -29.87
CA GLU A 289 1.52 29.35 -30.50
C GLU A 289 2.02 29.07 -31.93
N GLY A 290 2.21 27.79 -32.29
CA GLY A 290 2.65 27.37 -33.62
C GLY A 290 4.14 27.62 -33.88
N PRO A 291 4.65 27.30 -35.09
CA PRO A 291 6.07 27.39 -35.38
C PRO A 291 6.58 28.83 -35.44
N SER A 292 7.49 29.19 -34.54
CA SER A 292 8.29 30.42 -34.59
C SER A 292 9.64 30.22 -33.90
N LEU A 293 10.61 31.10 -34.20
CA LEU A 293 11.93 31.04 -33.57
C LEU A 293 11.85 31.40 -32.09
N GLU A 294 10.94 32.32 -31.75
CA GLU A 294 10.64 32.75 -30.40
C GLU A 294 10.05 31.61 -29.56
N VAL A 295 9.15 30.81 -30.14
CA VAL A 295 8.58 29.63 -29.48
C VAL A 295 9.64 28.57 -29.24
N ALA A 296 10.45 28.23 -30.25
CA ALA A 296 11.52 27.23 -30.11
C ALA A 296 12.56 27.65 -29.07
N ARG A 297 13.00 28.91 -29.11
CA ARG A 297 13.94 29.45 -28.12
C ARG A 297 13.33 29.49 -26.71
N GLY A 298 12.09 29.97 -26.60
CA GLY A 298 11.38 30.03 -25.34
C GLY A 298 11.20 28.67 -24.68
N LEU A 299 10.93 27.63 -25.48
CA LEU A 299 10.82 26.25 -25.01
C LEU A 299 12.15 25.77 -24.40
N VAL A 300 13.27 26.01 -25.08
CA VAL A 300 14.62 25.66 -24.57
C VAL A 300 14.92 26.39 -23.26
N ASP A 301 14.73 27.70 -23.24
CA ASP A 301 15.10 28.54 -22.10
C ASP A 301 14.27 28.20 -20.85
N ARG A 302 12.98 27.88 -21.01
CA ARG A 302 12.06 27.59 -19.90
C ARG A 302 12.10 26.14 -19.43
N CYS A 303 12.41 25.19 -20.32
CA CYS A 303 12.48 23.77 -19.94
C CYS A 303 13.86 23.36 -19.40
N ARG A 304 14.96 23.97 -19.86
CA ARG A 304 16.32 23.63 -19.40
C ARG A 304 16.46 23.56 -17.86
N PRO A 305 16.11 24.60 -17.07
CA PRO A 305 16.31 24.53 -15.62
C PRO A 305 15.44 23.46 -14.94
N ARG A 306 14.27 23.11 -15.51
CA ARG A 306 13.40 22.05 -14.99
C ARG A 306 13.96 20.67 -15.30
N LEU A 307 14.47 20.47 -16.52
CA LEU A 307 15.13 19.24 -16.94
C LEU A 307 16.42 18.97 -16.16
N THR A 308 17.21 19.99 -15.84
CA THR A 308 18.40 19.82 -14.99
C THR A 308 17.99 19.31 -13.60
N LYS A 309 16.99 19.93 -12.96
CA LYS A 309 16.50 19.46 -11.66
C LYS A 309 15.91 18.05 -11.73
N LEU A 310 15.21 17.73 -12.82
CA LEU A 310 14.67 16.39 -13.07
C LEU A 310 15.80 15.35 -13.17
N LYS A 311 16.86 15.68 -13.91
CA LYS A 311 18.08 14.87 -14.04
C LYS A 311 18.77 14.66 -12.70
N ASP A 312 18.92 15.70 -11.91
CA ASP A 312 19.58 15.64 -10.60
C ASP A 312 18.82 14.75 -9.61
N ALA A 313 17.48 14.73 -9.68
CA ALA A 313 16.63 13.94 -8.79
C ALA A 313 16.46 12.48 -9.23
N LEU A 314 16.35 12.22 -10.54
CA LEU A 314 16.05 10.88 -11.08
C LEU A 314 17.29 10.13 -11.59
N GLY A 315 18.34 10.85 -11.98
CA GLY A 315 19.53 10.32 -12.65
C GLY A 315 19.51 10.54 -14.17
N ALA A 316 20.70 10.64 -14.77
CA ALA A 316 20.89 10.91 -16.21
C ALA A 316 20.34 9.79 -17.11
N ASP A 317 20.40 8.55 -16.62
CA ASP A 317 19.97 7.35 -17.36
C ASP A 317 18.51 6.97 -17.05
N ASN A 318 17.80 7.79 -16.27
CA ASN A 318 16.41 7.52 -15.94
C ASN A 318 15.51 7.70 -17.18
N GLU A 319 14.70 6.67 -17.47
CA GLU A 319 13.83 6.62 -18.64
C GLU A 319 12.85 7.81 -18.70
N LEU A 320 12.17 8.13 -17.60
CA LEU A 320 11.25 9.26 -17.52
C LEU A 320 11.95 10.60 -17.80
N TYR A 321 13.16 10.79 -17.27
CA TYR A 321 13.95 11.99 -17.56
C TYR A 321 14.30 12.09 -19.06
N LEU A 322 14.82 11.01 -19.64
CA LEU A 322 15.26 10.96 -21.04
C LEU A 322 14.09 11.20 -22.00
N ASP A 323 12.92 10.62 -21.72
CA ASP A 323 11.71 10.80 -22.53
C ASP A 323 11.25 12.25 -22.52
N VAL A 324 11.19 12.87 -21.34
CA VAL A 324 10.75 14.27 -21.19
C VAL A 324 11.76 15.23 -21.83
N SER A 325 13.05 14.99 -21.66
CA SER A 325 14.10 15.77 -22.33
C SER A 325 14.03 15.64 -23.85
N SER A 326 13.82 14.42 -24.35
CA SER A 326 13.64 14.11 -25.78
C SER A 326 12.43 14.83 -26.37
N ALA A 327 11.29 14.84 -25.67
CA ALA A 327 10.09 15.52 -26.13
C ALA A 327 10.30 17.04 -26.30
N VAL A 328 11.04 17.68 -25.39
CA VAL A 328 11.40 19.10 -25.50
C VAL A 328 12.27 19.36 -26.73
N VAL A 329 13.28 18.51 -26.96
CA VAL A 329 14.18 18.62 -28.10
C VAL A 329 13.43 18.42 -29.42
N ASP A 330 12.69 17.33 -29.53
CA ASP A 330 11.92 16.99 -30.73
C ASP A 330 10.95 18.11 -31.09
N ARG A 331 10.22 18.64 -30.09
CA ARG A 331 9.26 19.72 -30.33
C ARG A 331 9.92 21.01 -30.82
N ALA A 332 11.05 21.39 -30.22
CA ALA A 332 11.82 22.55 -30.66
C ALA A 332 12.39 22.35 -32.08
N MET A 333 12.87 21.14 -32.38
CA MET A 333 13.35 20.78 -33.71
C MET A 333 12.25 20.84 -34.77
N GLN A 334 11.07 20.29 -34.49
CA GLN A 334 9.92 20.34 -35.39
C GLN A 334 9.53 21.77 -35.74
N ASN A 335 9.53 22.69 -34.75
CA ASN A 335 9.30 24.11 -35.00
C ASN A 335 10.35 24.70 -35.95
N MET A 336 11.63 24.40 -35.73
CA MET A 336 12.70 24.90 -36.61
C MET A 336 12.64 24.32 -38.02
N VAL A 337 12.37 23.02 -38.16
CA VAL A 337 12.20 22.36 -39.46
C VAL A 337 11.03 22.97 -40.23
N ALA A 338 9.88 23.18 -39.57
CA ALA A 338 8.74 23.83 -40.19
C ALA A 338 9.06 25.24 -40.71
N LEU A 339 9.83 26.04 -39.94
CA LEU A 339 10.23 27.39 -40.34
C LEU A 339 11.21 27.41 -41.51
N VAL A 340 12.20 26.51 -41.51
CA VAL A 340 13.16 26.39 -42.61
C VAL A 340 12.44 25.95 -43.88
N ASN A 341 11.57 24.95 -43.78
CA ASN A 341 10.75 24.49 -44.90
C ASN A 341 9.85 25.61 -45.43
N TYR A 342 9.17 26.36 -44.57
CA TYR A 342 8.36 27.52 -44.96
C TYR A 342 9.19 28.60 -45.65
N ALA A 343 10.40 28.87 -45.17
CA ALA A 343 11.30 29.85 -45.79
C ALA A 343 11.77 29.43 -47.18
N GLN A 344 11.77 28.12 -47.47
CA GLN A 344 12.11 27.52 -48.76
C GLN A 344 10.90 27.37 -49.70
N GLN A 345 9.67 27.61 -49.24
CA GLN A 345 8.47 27.55 -50.07
C GLN A 345 8.34 28.77 -51.01
N ASP A 346 7.79 28.51 -52.20
CA ASP A 346 7.34 29.43 -53.26
C ASP A 346 7.86 30.88 -53.21
N GLY A 347 8.72 31.21 -54.17
CA GLY A 347 9.21 32.56 -54.40
C GLY A 347 10.41 32.62 -55.33
N LEU A 348 10.79 33.84 -55.71
CA LEU A 348 12.06 34.08 -56.40
C LEU A 348 13.23 33.71 -55.47
N GLN A 349 14.32 33.18 -56.05
CA GLN A 349 15.53 32.76 -55.33
C GLN A 349 16.06 33.82 -54.35
N PHE A 350 16.00 35.10 -54.74
CA PHE A 350 16.40 36.22 -53.88
C PHE A 350 15.57 36.32 -52.60
N THR A 351 14.24 36.10 -52.68
CA THR A 351 13.33 36.17 -51.53
C THR A 351 13.55 35.00 -50.57
N ILE A 352 13.77 33.79 -51.11
CA ILE A 352 14.12 32.60 -50.34
C ILE A 352 15.44 32.84 -49.58
N GLN A 353 16.48 33.33 -50.27
CA GLN A 353 17.75 33.67 -49.63
C GLN A 353 17.61 34.72 -48.54
N ALA A 354 16.78 35.76 -48.74
CA ALA A 354 16.55 36.79 -47.74
C ALA A 354 15.83 36.25 -46.47
N ARG A 355 14.86 35.33 -46.63
CA ARG A 355 14.18 34.67 -45.50
C ARG A 355 15.14 33.75 -44.74
N LEU A 356 15.88 32.90 -45.46
CA LEU A 356 16.84 31.98 -44.86
C LEU A 356 17.97 32.71 -44.12
N LYS A 357 18.46 33.83 -44.65
CA LYS A 357 19.47 34.68 -43.95
C LYS A 357 19.01 35.19 -42.59
N LYS A 358 17.69 35.32 -42.36
CA LYS A 358 17.13 35.71 -41.05
C LYS A 358 16.97 34.49 -40.13
N ILE A 359 16.48 33.38 -40.65
CA ILE A 359 16.06 32.22 -39.85
C ILE A 359 17.23 31.32 -39.47
N VAL A 360 18.09 31.00 -40.44
CA VAL A 360 19.12 29.97 -40.30
C VAL A 360 20.13 30.29 -39.18
N PRO A 361 20.64 31.53 -39.00
CA PRO A 361 21.57 31.83 -37.90
C PRO A 361 20.96 31.63 -36.51
N VAL A 362 19.69 32.01 -36.34
CA VAL A 362 18.98 31.84 -35.07
C VAL A 362 18.68 30.37 -34.82
N ALA A 363 18.21 29.65 -35.84
CA ALA A 363 17.99 28.21 -35.77
C ALA A 363 19.28 27.46 -35.41
N MET A 364 20.43 27.80 -36.02
CA MET A 364 21.74 27.20 -35.67
C MET A 364 22.11 27.43 -34.21
N THR A 365 21.78 28.60 -33.66
CA THR A 365 22.02 28.90 -32.24
C THR A 365 21.15 28.03 -31.34
N ILE A 366 19.85 27.91 -31.64
CA ILE A 366 18.91 27.09 -30.88
C ILE A 366 19.30 25.61 -30.98
N THR A 367 19.63 25.11 -32.17
CA THR A 367 20.10 23.72 -32.36
C THR A 367 21.39 23.46 -31.58
N GLY A 368 22.33 24.40 -31.54
CA GLY A 368 23.54 24.27 -30.71
C GLY A 368 23.24 24.21 -29.20
N GLU A 369 22.18 24.87 -28.74
CA GLU A 369 21.73 24.78 -27.36
C GLU A 369 21.01 23.46 -27.05
N LEU A 370 20.22 22.94 -28.00
CA LEU A 370 19.53 21.65 -27.89
C LEU A 370 20.49 20.47 -27.90
N ASP A 371 21.64 20.58 -28.56
CA ASP A 371 22.64 19.50 -28.61
C ASP A 371 23.16 19.10 -27.22
N LYS A 372 23.13 20.06 -26.28
CA LYS A 372 23.51 19.88 -24.86
C LYS A 372 22.47 19.12 -24.03
N PHE A 373 21.28 18.85 -24.58
CA PHE A 373 20.24 18.10 -23.88
C PHE A 373 20.51 16.61 -24.04
N ASP A 374 20.17 15.86 -23.00
CA ASP A 374 20.13 14.40 -23.09
C ASP A 374 18.89 14.00 -23.91
N MET A 375 19.04 12.98 -24.73
CA MET A 375 17.95 12.48 -25.58
C MET A 375 18.19 11.01 -25.91
N VAL A 376 17.10 10.29 -26.17
CA VAL A 376 17.15 8.88 -26.57
C VAL A 376 17.89 8.71 -27.91
N HIS A 377 18.50 7.54 -28.10
CA HIS A 377 19.41 7.28 -29.23
C HIS A 377 18.79 7.59 -30.60
N ASP A 378 17.57 7.11 -30.84
CA ASP A 378 16.90 7.28 -32.13
C ASP A 378 16.62 8.76 -32.45
N LEU A 379 16.23 9.53 -31.43
CA LEU A 379 16.04 10.97 -31.59
C LEU A 379 17.37 11.68 -31.85
N ARG A 380 18.47 11.26 -31.20
CA ARG A 380 19.81 11.81 -31.45
C ARG A 380 20.20 11.67 -32.92
N VAL A 381 19.95 10.51 -33.52
CA VAL A 381 20.26 10.28 -34.94
C VAL A 381 19.49 11.23 -35.85
N SER A 382 18.19 11.42 -35.61
CA SER A 382 17.36 12.36 -36.38
C SER A 382 17.79 13.83 -36.17
N PHE A 383 18.06 14.20 -34.92
CA PHE A 383 18.57 15.51 -34.54
C PHE A 383 19.87 15.85 -35.28
N ASP A 384 20.84 14.92 -35.29
CA ASP A 384 22.12 15.11 -35.97
C ASP A 384 21.95 15.29 -37.48
N ASN A 385 21.06 14.53 -38.10
CA ASN A 385 20.75 14.65 -39.53
C ASN A 385 20.15 16.03 -39.86
N ASN A 386 19.21 16.50 -39.04
CA ASN A 386 18.61 17.83 -39.19
C ASN A 386 19.64 18.94 -38.97
N HIS A 387 20.52 18.79 -37.97
CA HIS A 387 21.60 19.74 -37.70
C HIS A 387 22.59 19.81 -38.88
N ARG A 388 23.02 18.67 -39.44
CA ARG A 388 23.88 18.65 -40.64
C ARG A 388 23.22 19.33 -41.83
N THR A 389 21.92 19.10 -42.03
CA THR A 389 21.14 19.74 -43.10
C THR A 389 21.08 21.27 -42.91
N LEU A 390 20.78 21.73 -41.70
CA LEU A 390 20.74 23.16 -41.38
C LEU A 390 22.11 23.82 -41.59
N ARG A 391 23.20 23.13 -41.23
CA ARG A 391 24.57 23.60 -41.46
C ARG A 391 24.93 23.69 -42.94
N SER A 392 24.48 22.72 -43.75
CA SER A 392 24.63 22.76 -45.21
C SER A 392 23.90 23.96 -45.82
N ILE A 393 22.66 24.21 -45.39
CA ILE A 393 21.88 25.38 -45.80
C ILE A 393 22.63 26.66 -45.40
N ALA A 394 23.14 26.75 -44.18
CA ALA A 394 23.91 27.91 -43.72
C ALA A 394 25.15 28.18 -44.59
N GLY A 395 25.91 27.13 -44.97
CA GLY A 395 27.09 27.24 -45.83
C GLY A 395 26.78 27.66 -47.27
N SER A 396 25.57 27.38 -47.76
CA SER A 396 25.12 27.79 -49.10
C SER A 396 24.68 29.26 -49.19
N LEU A 397 24.51 29.95 -48.07
CA LEU A 397 24.08 31.35 -48.05
C LEU A 397 25.27 32.29 -48.35
N PRO A 398 25.13 33.23 -49.30
CA PRO A 398 26.21 34.13 -49.68
C PRO A 398 26.60 35.05 -48.51
N SER A 399 27.87 35.00 -48.11
CA SER A 399 28.45 35.77 -47.02
C SER A 399 28.34 37.27 -47.28
N THR A 400 27.79 38.02 -46.32
CA THR A 400 27.83 39.49 -46.33
C THR A 400 29.26 39.96 -46.06
N SER A 401 30.07 40.05 -47.10
CA SER A 401 31.36 40.77 -47.09
C SER A 401 31.56 41.47 -48.42
N SER A 402 30.69 42.43 -48.72
CA SER A 402 30.95 43.42 -49.76
C SER A 402 31.69 44.60 -49.14
N SER A 403 33.02 44.57 -49.17
CA SER A 403 33.83 45.77 -49.11
C SER A 403 34.42 46.03 -50.48
N ASN A 404 33.91 47.08 -51.13
CA ASN A 404 34.49 47.72 -52.29
C ASN A 404 36.02 47.84 -52.15
N ARG A 405 36.77 47.27 -53.09
CA ARG A 405 38.06 47.85 -53.47
C ARG A 405 38.16 48.01 -54.97
N LEU A 406 38.21 49.28 -55.33
CA LEU A 406 38.57 49.82 -56.62
C LEU A 406 39.91 49.24 -57.08
N ARG A 407 39.91 48.85 -58.35
CA ARG A 407 41.08 48.58 -59.18
C ARG A 407 41.95 49.84 -59.30
N PRO A 408 43.29 49.69 -59.32
CA PRO A 408 44.02 50.35 -60.39
C PRO A 408 45.04 49.42 -61.08
N THR A 409 45.42 49.92 -62.25
CA THR A 409 46.17 49.35 -63.36
C THR A 409 47.70 49.43 -63.22
N SER A 410 48.37 48.62 -64.07
CA SER A 410 49.72 48.74 -64.70
C SER A 410 51.02 48.38 -63.93
N THR A 411 51.56 47.17 -64.26
CA THR A 411 52.93 46.79 -64.80
C THR A 411 54.24 47.41 -64.27
N PRO A 412 55.45 46.82 -64.54
CA PRO A 412 55.90 45.41 -64.57
C PRO A 412 57.30 45.19 -63.90
N GLY A 413 57.72 43.94 -63.64
CA GLY A 413 59.11 43.59 -63.26
C GLY A 413 59.24 42.14 -62.78
N SER A 414 59.67 41.20 -63.63
CA SER A 414 61.04 40.68 -63.79
C SER A 414 61.50 39.67 -62.72
N THR A 415 61.72 38.43 -63.21
CA THR A 415 62.73 37.42 -62.82
C THR A 415 62.76 36.87 -61.39
N SER A 416 62.50 35.55 -61.24
CA SER A 416 63.56 34.53 -61.07
C SER A 416 63.00 33.12 -60.83
N SER A 417 63.29 32.23 -61.78
CA SER A 417 63.67 30.81 -61.67
C SER A 417 63.58 30.08 -60.32
N SER A 418 62.90 28.92 -60.35
CA SER A 418 63.38 27.56 -60.00
C SER A 418 62.14 26.67 -59.85
N GLY A 419 61.88 25.63 -60.63
CA GLY A 419 62.77 24.61 -61.15
C GLY A 419 62.51 23.31 -60.37
N SER A 420 61.66 22.43 -60.92
CA SER A 420 61.71 20.95 -60.85
C SER A 420 60.32 20.39 -61.22
N THR A 421 60.04 19.92 -62.43
CA THR A 421 60.22 18.52 -62.92
C THR A 421 59.80 17.46 -61.91
N ARG A 422 59.09 16.37 -62.22
CA ARG A 422 58.39 15.79 -63.38
C ARG A 422 58.00 14.39 -62.88
N ALA A 423 56.78 13.92 -63.16
CA ALA A 423 56.40 12.53 -63.48
C ALA A 423 54.91 12.33 -63.07
N SER A 424 53.92 12.27 -63.95
CA SER A 424 53.63 11.31 -65.03
C SER A 424 53.44 9.87 -64.57
N SER A 425 52.18 9.46 -64.44
CA SER A 425 51.70 8.14 -64.91
C SER A 425 50.16 8.13 -64.94
N ALA A 426 49.58 8.30 -66.13
CA ALA A 426 48.34 7.64 -66.50
C ALA A 426 48.69 6.21 -66.97
N PRO A 427 47.74 5.25 -66.93
CA PRO A 427 46.96 4.97 -68.16
C PRO A 427 45.46 4.73 -67.85
N THR A 428 44.53 5.39 -68.54
CA THR A 428 43.75 4.93 -69.72
C THR A 428 42.97 3.61 -69.60
N GLY A 429 41.64 3.76 -69.77
CA GLY A 429 40.66 2.77 -70.22
C GLY A 429 39.26 3.24 -69.78
N GLY A 430 38.28 3.64 -70.60
CA GLY A 430 38.07 3.52 -72.03
C GLY A 430 36.80 2.69 -72.28
N SER A 431 35.61 3.31 -72.33
CA SER A 431 34.48 2.82 -73.15
C SER A 431 33.31 3.83 -73.23
N LYS A 432 32.83 4.00 -74.47
CA LYS A 432 31.67 4.76 -75.00
C LYS A 432 30.34 4.30 -74.40
N GLY A 433 29.36 5.18 -74.13
CA GLY A 433 28.28 5.62 -75.04
C GLY A 433 26.97 4.95 -74.55
N GLN A 434 25.81 5.58 -74.35
CA GLN A 434 24.95 6.43 -75.18
C GLN A 434 23.74 6.90 -74.33
N GLY A 435 23.10 8.01 -74.72
CA GLY A 435 21.64 8.08 -74.83
C GLY A 435 20.78 8.40 -73.58
N ARG A 436 20.34 9.67 -73.51
CA ARG A 436 19.01 10.19 -73.07
C ARG A 436 18.04 9.21 -72.37
N VAL A 437 17.42 9.67 -71.27
CA VAL A 437 15.98 10.00 -71.12
C VAL A 437 15.74 10.51 -69.68
N ALA A 438 14.88 11.51 -69.54
CA ALA A 438 14.39 12.03 -68.27
C ALA A 438 13.11 11.29 -67.85
N THR A 439 13.00 10.85 -66.59
CA THR A 439 11.78 10.86 -65.71
C THR A 439 12.09 10.25 -64.32
N PRO A 440 11.30 10.55 -63.27
CA PRO A 440 11.66 10.47 -61.84
C PRO A 440 11.30 9.10 -61.21
N PRO A 441 11.78 8.81 -59.98
CA PRO A 441 10.86 8.57 -58.85
C PRO A 441 11.53 8.96 -57.49
N ALA A 442 10.93 8.97 -56.29
CA ALA A 442 9.66 8.48 -55.78
C ALA A 442 9.25 9.37 -54.59
N SER A 443 7.95 9.60 -54.46
CA SER A 443 7.28 9.96 -53.22
C SER A 443 7.61 8.96 -52.12
N SER A 444 8.35 9.38 -51.09
CA SER A 444 8.37 8.70 -49.79
C SER A 444 7.38 9.41 -48.87
N GLN A 445 6.14 8.93 -48.92
CA GLN A 445 5.25 9.01 -47.76
C GLN A 445 5.82 8.03 -46.73
N ASN A 446 6.50 8.56 -45.72
CA ASN A 446 6.72 7.91 -44.42
C ASN A 446 7.33 8.95 -43.48
N GLY A 447 6.47 9.68 -42.78
CA GLY A 447 6.92 10.71 -41.85
C GLY A 447 5.84 11.38 -41.01
N SER A 448 4.64 10.80 -40.88
CA SER A 448 3.55 11.38 -40.08
C SER A 448 3.16 10.58 -38.85
N ASP A 449 3.60 9.33 -38.68
CA ASP A 449 2.93 8.42 -37.73
C ASP A 449 3.70 8.19 -36.41
N ASN A 450 4.98 8.58 -36.32
CA ASN A 450 5.74 8.44 -35.05
C ASN A 450 5.64 9.65 -34.11
N SER A 451 5.31 10.84 -34.61
CA SER A 451 5.25 12.08 -33.81
C SER A 451 4.04 12.10 -32.88
N GLY A 452 2.92 11.53 -33.32
CA GLY A 452 1.76 11.28 -32.46
C GLY A 452 2.08 10.28 -31.35
N CYS A 453 2.89 9.25 -31.64
CA CYS A 453 3.20 8.19 -30.68
C CYS A 453 4.05 8.66 -29.50
N ILE A 454 5.02 9.57 -29.68
CA ILE A 454 5.87 10.02 -28.55
C ILE A 454 5.11 11.00 -27.64
N VAL A 455 4.35 11.94 -28.21
CA VAL A 455 3.50 12.85 -27.41
C VAL A 455 2.39 12.06 -26.71
N MET A 456 1.79 11.07 -27.37
CA MET A 456 0.79 10.18 -26.76
C MET A 456 1.43 9.20 -25.77
N ALA A 457 2.69 8.81 -25.92
CA ALA A 457 3.41 7.98 -24.96
C ALA A 457 3.78 8.78 -23.71
N VAL A 458 4.25 10.02 -23.82
CA VAL A 458 4.51 10.89 -22.67
C VAL A 458 3.20 11.26 -21.96
N ILE A 459 2.12 11.58 -22.70
CA ILE A 459 0.78 11.77 -22.11
C ILE A 459 0.29 10.45 -21.48
N GLY A 460 0.50 9.31 -22.14
CA GLY A 460 0.10 7.99 -21.66
C GLY A 460 0.84 7.55 -20.40
N VAL A 461 2.15 7.82 -20.31
CA VAL A 461 2.99 7.56 -19.14
C VAL A 461 2.62 8.51 -18.00
N LEU A 462 2.32 9.78 -18.26
CA LEU A 462 1.85 10.73 -17.24
C LEU A 462 0.44 10.39 -16.73
N VAL A 463 -0.46 9.92 -17.60
CA VAL A 463 -1.79 9.41 -17.22
C VAL A 463 -1.65 8.09 -16.45
N LEU A 464 -0.72 7.22 -16.83
CA LEU A 464 -0.43 5.96 -16.13
C LEU A 464 0.19 6.21 -14.74
N ILE A 465 1.09 7.18 -14.61
CA ILE A 465 1.66 7.60 -13.32
C ILE A 465 0.58 8.26 -12.44
N GLY A 466 -0.31 9.07 -13.02
CA GLY A 466 -1.46 9.64 -12.33
C GLY A 466 -2.49 8.59 -11.87
N LEU A 467 -2.68 7.51 -12.65
CA LEU A 467 -3.55 6.39 -12.30
C LEU A 467 -2.93 5.45 -11.27
N ILE A 468 -1.60 5.23 -11.31
CA ILE A 468 -0.88 4.44 -10.30
C ILE A 468 -0.77 5.20 -8.97
N ALA A 469 -0.78 6.53 -8.97
CA ALA A 469 -0.82 7.36 -7.77
C ALA A 469 -2.24 7.63 -7.23
N GLY A 470 -3.28 7.05 -7.85
CA GLY A 470 -4.69 7.33 -7.59
C GLY A 470 -5.58 6.12 -7.30
N CYS A 471 -5.01 4.94 -7.07
CA CYS A 471 -5.73 3.72 -6.68
C CYS A 471 -5.44 3.33 -5.23
#